data_AF-A0A6J5UJC5-F1
#
_entry.id   AF-A0A6J5UJC5-F1
#
_cell.length_a   1.000
_cell.length_b   1.000
_cell.length_c   1.000
_cell.angle_alpha   90.00
_cell.angle_beta   90.00
_cell.angle_gamma   90.00
#
_symmetry.space_group_name_H-M   'P 1'
#
loop_
_entity.id
_entity.type
_entity.pdbx_description
1 polymer ?
#
loop_
_entity_poly.entity_id
_entity_poly.type
_entity_poly.pdbx_seq_one_letter_code
_entity_poly.pdbx_strand_id
1 'polypeptide(L)'
;MGSSRSLFFFITLAIIILNLVAPAISQYDGMCTERTDYCWKCSDTGIYTPGDKYHENLNSLLSSFSSSNTQNNYGFYNSSLGQDQNQVNAIALCRGDISEDSCHACLNKSADVLLQNCTRHQKEAIVWAEPCMARYSNNLIFGIEQVDPVQHVPSEKYARNDLVLTSLLAILSDRAASGDSLKKFAAGHATVSGGEKIYALVQCTPDLDKQNCSNCLKQSVSEIQTCCGGKGGRVLRPSCNLRYEAGLFFESTANSLVDIPAPVPPAPAPEEGTAPPPPEEGTTPAPEEGTAPPPPEEDTAPAPEEAKKKSNTKQTVIIIAVVLVVFVTIFSSICFFYRVRKRRVKLEQDENSEEVSLGDSLQYDFETIRSATDDFSDANMLGRGGFGAVYKGRLLNGQPIAVKRLSKNSGQGDREFKNEVMLVAQLQHRNLVRLLGFCLKAEERLLIYEYVPNTSLDHFIFDPNNHEHLDWETCYKIIGGIARGILYLHEDSRLRIIHHDLKASNILLDKYMNPKIADFGMARLFVIDQTQGHTRTVRGT
;
A
#
# COMPACT_ATOMS: atom_id res chain seq x y z
N MET A 1 50.29 -24.46 28.95
CA MET A 1 49.78 -23.20 28.35
C MET A 1 48.38 -23.39 27.77
N GLY A 2 47.31 -23.15 28.55
CA GLY A 2 45.92 -23.45 28.12
C GLY A 2 45.10 -22.23 27.67
N SER A 3 45.00 -21.21 28.53
CA SER A 3 43.98 -20.15 28.43
C SER A 3 44.08 -19.25 27.18
N SER A 4 45.31 -18.86 26.80
CA SER A 4 45.56 -17.86 25.74
C SER A 4 44.96 -18.21 24.37
N ARG A 5 44.95 -19.49 23.98
CA ARG A 5 44.39 -19.93 22.69
C ARG A 5 42.88 -19.76 22.58
N SER A 6 42.15 -19.86 23.70
CA SER A 6 40.69 -19.67 23.69
C SER A 6 40.34 -18.19 23.55
N LEU A 7 41.05 -17.31 24.26
CA LEU A 7 40.84 -15.85 24.17
C LEU A 7 41.09 -15.32 22.75
N PHE A 8 42.15 -15.78 22.09
CA PHE A 8 42.43 -15.42 20.69
C PHE A 8 41.31 -15.82 19.73
N PHE A 9 40.71 -17.00 19.93
CA PHE A 9 39.61 -17.49 19.09
C PHE A 9 38.33 -16.66 19.25
N PHE A 10 38.03 -16.19 20.47
CA PHE A 10 36.90 -15.28 20.69
C PHE A 10 37.14 -13.88 20.12
N ILE A 11 38.38 -13.37 20.18
CA ILE A 11 38.72 -12.06 19.59
C ILE A 11 38.64 -12.10 18.05
N THR A 12 39.16 -13.14 17.39
CA THR A 12 39.04 -13.25 15.93
C THR A 12 37.59 -13.47 15.50
N LEU A 13 36.81 -14.26 16.23
CA LEU A 13 35.38 -14.45 15.96
C LEU A 13 34.60 -13.14 16.13
N ALA A 14 34.89 -12.34 17.16
CA ALA A 14 34.27 -11.03 17.37
C ALA A 14 34.63 -10.04 16.25
N ILE A 15 35.88 -10.02 15.78
CA ILE A 15 36.30 -9.17 14.65
C ILE A 15 35.62 -9.60 13.35
N ILE A 16 35.46 -10.90 13.10
CA ILE A 16 34.73 -11.41 11.93
C ILE A 16 33.25 -11.00 11.99
N ILE A 17 32.61 -11.10 13.16
CA ILE A 17 31.22 -10.65 13.35
C ILE A 17 31.10 -9.13 13.17
N LEU A 18 32.05 -8.33 13.69
CA LEU A 18 32.01 -6.88 13.57
C LEU A 18 32.15 -6.41 12.10
N ASN A 19 32.97 -7.10 11.30
CA ASN A 19 33.08 -6.84 9.86
C ASN A 19 31.88 -7.36 9.04
N LEU A 20 31.01 -8.19 9.63
CA LEU A 20 29.74 -8.63 9.03
C LEU A 20 28.55 -7.73 9.43
N VAL A 21 28.77 -6.72 10.28
CA VAL A 21 27.76 -5.72 10.70
C VAL A 21 28.29 -4.30 10.44
N ALA A 22 29.00 -4.11 9.32
CA ALA A 22 29.10 -2.79 8.70
C ALA A 22 27.74 -2.49 8.02
N PRO A 23 27.05 -1.38 8.35
CA PRO A 23 25.74 -1.09 7.77
C PRO A 23 25.88 -0.77 6.28
N ALA A 24 25.34 -1.65 5.43
CA ALA A 24 25.16 -1.36 4.02
C ALA A 24 24.07 -0.28 3.88
N ILE A 25 24.43 0.88 3.35
CA ILE A 25 23.54 2.04 3.26
C ILE A 25 22.49 1.82 2.16
N SER A 26 21.22 1.87 2.53
CA SER A 26 20.03 1.98 1.65
C SER A 26 19.84 0.85 0.61
N GLN A 27 18.91 -0.07 0.89
CA GLN A 27 18.50 -1.10 -0.06
C GLN A 27 17.53 -0.53 -1.11
N TYR A 28 18.08 -0.09 -2.25
CA TYR A 28 17.30 0.13 -3.48
C TYR A 28 16.72 -1.21 -3.96
N ASP A 29 15.38 -1.32 -3.99
CA ASP A 29 14.67 -2.58 -4.27
C ASP A 29 14.48 -2.90 -5.77
N GLY A 30 15.58 -2.74 -6.52
CA GLY A 30 15.71 -2.99 -7.95
C GLY A 30 17.07 -2.49 -8.46
N MET A 31 17.72 -3.25 -9.34
CA MET A 31 19.05 -2.90 -9.85
C MET A 31 18.94 -2.14 -11.17
N CYS A 32 19.57 -0.97 -11.25
CA CYS A 32 19.70 -0.18 -12.47
C CYS A 32 21.16 -0.09 -12.93
N THR A 33 21.38 0.14 -14.23
CA THR A 33 22.66 0.61 -14.76
C THR A 33 22.99 2.01 -14.24
N GLU A 34 24.28 2.40 -14.27
CA GLU A 34 24.74 3.74 -13.85
C GLU A 34 24.03 4.88 -14.61
N ARG A 35 23.61 4.64 -15.85
CA ARG A 35 22.88 5.60 -16.70
C ARG A 35 21.36 5.47 -16.59
N THR A 36 20.85 4.48 -15.84
CA THR A 36 19.43 4.13 -15.69
C THR A 36 18.69 3.79 -16.99
N ASP A 37 19.45 3.48 -18.05
CA ASP A 37 18.94 3.04 -19.35
C ASP A 37 18.30 1.64 -19.29
N TYR A 38 18.73 0.80 -18.33
CA TYR A 38 18.08 -0.46 -17.95
C TYR A 38 17.95 -0.56 -16.43
N CYS A 39 16.78 -0.97 -15.94
CA CYS A 39 16.56 -1.44 -14.58
C CYS A 39 15.92 -2.83 -14.60
N TRP A 40 16.25 -3.71 -13.67
CA TRP A 40 15.71 -5.06 -13.62
C TRP A 40 15.52 -5.57 -12.19
N LYS A 41 14.62 -6.56 -12.05
CA LYS A 41 14.42 -7.32 -10.82
C LYS A 41 14.21 -8.79 -11.14
N CYS A 42 14.80 -9.66 -10.34
CA CYS A 42 14.66 -11.11 -10.43
C CYS A 42 14.02 -11.60 -9.12
N SER A 43 13.07 -12.52 -9.17
CA SER A 43 12.34 -13.00 -7.99
C SER A 43 13.24 -13.74 -6.99
N ASP A 44 13.01 -13.56 -5.69
CA ASP A 44 13.66 -14.37 -4.64
C ASP A 44 13.10 -15.80 -4.54
N THR A 45 12.09 -16.13 -5.35
CA THR A 45 11.36 -17.41 -5.30
C THR A 45 11.29 -18.09 -6.66
N GLY A 46 11.44 -19.43 -6.66
CA GLY A 46 11.44 -20.26 -7.86
C GLY A 46 12.75 -20.15 -8.65
N ILE A 47 13.41 -21.30 -8.86
CA ILE A 47 14.59 -21.40 -9.73
C ILE A 47 14.41 -22.53 -10.76
N TYR A 48 15.07 -22.40 -11.91
CA TYR A 48 15.22 -23.43 -12.93
C TYR A 48 16.68 -23.94 -12.95
N THR A 49 16.89 -25.09 -13.58
CA THR A 49 18.23 -25.67 -13.76
C THR A 49 18.76 -25.29 -15.15
N PRO A 50 19.99 -24.74 -15.28
CA PRO A 50 20.57 -24.45 -16.58
C PRO A 50 20.59 -25.68 -17.50
N GLY A 51 19.84 -25.59 -18.60
CA GLY A 51 19.69 -26.68 -19.57
C GLY A 51 18.51 -27.63 -19.31
N ASP A 52 17.63 -27.33 -18.35
CA ASP A 52 16.33 -27.99 -18.25
C ASP A 52 15.32 -27.48 -19.29
N LYS A 53 14.17 -28.15 -19.39
CA LYS A 53 13.12 -27.81 -20.35
C LYS A 53 12.51 -26.43 -20.09
N TYR A 54 12.52 -25.92 -18.86
CA TYR A 54 12.11 -24.54 -18.54
C TYR A 54 13.11 -23.54 -19.14
N HIS A 55 14.41 -23.78 -19.01
CA HIS A 55 15.46 -22.94 -19.61
C HIS A 55 15.38 -22.92 -21.14
N GLU A 56 15.19 -24.08 -21.77
CA GLU A 56 14.98 -24.17 -23.23
C GLU A 56 13.76 -23.37 -23.68
N ASN A 57 12.63 -23.51 -22.97
CA ASN A 57 11.41 -22.78 -23.27
C ASN A 57 11.58 -21.27 -23.06
N LEU A 58 12.25 -20.84 -21.98
CA LEU A 58 12.52 -19.44 -21.68
C LEU A 58 13.35 -18.77 -22.80
N ASN A 59 14.46 -19.39 -23.18
CA ASN A 59 15.32 -18.87 -24.24
C ASN A 59 14.60 -18.79 -25.60
N SER A 60 13.83 -19.84 -25.94
CA SER A 60 13.01 -19.88 -27.16
C SER A 60 11.99 -18.73 -27.17
N LEU A 61 11.27 -18.53 -26.06
CA LEU A 61 10.21 -17.54 -25.95
C LEU A 61 10.77 -16.11 -25.95
N LEU A 62 11.85 -15.82 -25.21
CA LEU A 62 12.52 -14.52 -25.25
C LEU A 62 13.06 -14.19 -26.66
N SER A 63 13.63 -15.17 -27.37
CA SER A 63 14.10 -14.99 -28.75
C SER A 63 12.99 -14.79 -29.78
N SER A 64 11.74 -15.20 -29.45
CA SER A 64 10.59 -14.98 -30.31
C SER A 64 10.20 -13.50 -30.40
N PHE A 65 10.45 -12.70 -29.36
CA PHE A 65 10.04 -11.29 -29.30
C PHE A 65 10.69 -10.38 -30.36
N SER A 66 11.83 -10.78 -30.92
CA SER A 66 12.55 -10.06 -31.97
C SER A 66 12.54 -10.76 -33.34
N SER A 67 11.86 -11.91 -33.44
CA SER A 67 11.76 -12.73 -34.65
C SER A 67 10.33 -13.08 -35.03
N SER A 68 9.33 -12.66 -34.24
CA SER A 68 7.91 -12.89 -34.47
C SER A 68 7.41 -12.06 -35.65
N ASN A 69 7.46 -12.66 -36.84
CA ASN A 69 6.95 -12.18 -38.12
C ASN A 69 5.39 -12.15 -38.17
N THR A 70 4.78 -11.66 -37.09
CA THR A 70 3.34 -11.61 -36.82
C THR A 70 2.85 -10.16 -36.87
N GLN A 71 1.58 -9.97 -37.21
CA GLN A 71 0.97 -8.68 -37.60
C GLN A 71 0.83 -7.61 -36.48
N ASN A 72 1.61 -7.70 -35.40
CA ASN A 72 1.58 -6.79 -34.26
C ASN A 72 2.50 -5.56 -34.47
N ASN A 73 2.20 -4.73 -35.47
CA ASN A 73 2.85 -3.43 -35.75
C ASN A 73 2.73 -2.37 -34.60
N TYR A 74 2.35 -2.80 -33.40
CA TYR A 74 2.03 -1.98 -32.24
C TYR A 74 2.98 -2.25 -31.05
N GLY A 75 3.94 -3.17 -31.21
CA GLY A 75 5.03 -3.38 -30.25
C GLY A 75 4.63 -4.12 -28.97
N PHE A 76 3.56 -4.91 -29.00
CA PHE A 76 3.13 -5.74 -27.87
C PHE A 76 3.15 -7.23 -28.22
N TYR A 77 3.73 -8.02 -27.32
CA TYR A 77 3.89 -9.47 -27.46
C TYR A 77 3.57 -10.15 -26.13
N ASN A 78 2.71 -11.16 -26.15
CA ASN A 78 2.53 -12.10 -25.06
C ASN A 78 2.54 -13.53 -25.61
N SER A 79 3.14 -14.46 -24.88
CA SER A 79 3.23 -15.86 -25.31
C SER A 79 3.53 -16.80 -24.13
N SER A 80 3.09 -18.04 -24.27
CA SER A 80 3.34 -19.14 -23.33
C SER A 80 4.00 -20.31 -24.06
N LEU A 81 4.99 -20.94 -23.42
CA LEU A 81 5.65 -22.12 -23.97
C LEU A 81 5.91 -23.16 -22.86
N GLY A 82 5.62 -24.43 -23.16
CA GLY A 82 5.72 -25.53 -22.20
C GLY A 82 4.44 -25.80 -21.41
N GLN A 83 4.52 -26.80 -20.53
CA GLN A 83 3.44 -27.29 -19.67
C GLN A 83 3.99 -27.60 -18.27
N ASP A 84 3.10 -27.62 -17.28
CA ASP A 84 3.39 -27.90 -15.87
C ASP A 84 4.61 -27.10 -15.34
N GLN A 85 5.56 -27.77 -14.68
CA GLN A 85 6.75 -27.15 -14.10
C GLN A 85 7.70 -26.50 -15.14
N ASN A 86 7.48 -26.77 -16.42
CA ASN A 86 8.24 -26.25 -17.56
C ASN A 86 7.50 -25.15 -18.34
N GLN A 87 6.31 -24.74 -17.90
CA GLN A 87 5.59 -23.63 -18.52
C GLN A 87 6.26 -22.29 -18.20
N VAL A 88 6.55 -21.52 -19.24
CA VAL A 88 7.00 -20.13 -19.19
C VAL A 88 5.91 -19.27 -19.80
N ASN A 89 5.53 -18.20 -19.13
CA ASN A 89 4.66 -17.14 -19.65
C ASN A 89 5.46 -15.84 -19.67
N ALA A 90 5.46 -15.12 -20.79
CA ALA A 90 6.21 -13.87 -20.89
C ALA A 90 5.46 -12.79 -21.68
N ILE A 91 5.77 -11.54 -21.36
CA ILE A 91 5.25 -10.34 -21.99
C ILE A 91 6.42 -9.42 -22.38
N ALA A 92 6.37 -8.87 -23.57
CA ALA A 92 7.22 -7.79 -24.05
C ALA A 92 6.35 -6.61 -24.53
N LEU A 93 6.77 -5.39 -24.22
CA LEU A 93 6.08 -4.17 -24.61
C LEU A 93 7.08 -3.07 -24.96
N CYS A 94 7.03 -2.60 -26.20
CA CYS A 94 7.76 -1.43 -26.68
C CYS A 94 6.97 -0.15 -26.46
N ARG A 95 7.68 0.98 -26.40
CA ARG A 95 7.07 2.30 -26.21
C ARG A 95 6.22 2.68 -27.42
N GLY A 96 5.05 3.26 -27.20
CA GLY A 96 4.05 3.42 -28.27
C GLY A 96 4.42 4.40 -29.40
N ASP A 97 5.56 5.08 -29.34
CA ASP A 97 6.02 6.08 -30.30
C ASP A 97 7.19 5.63 -31.20
N ILE A 98 7.86 4.51 -30.92
CA ILE A 98 9.10 4.09 -31.61
C ILE A 98 8.85 3.19 -32.83
N SER A 99 9.87 3.05 -33.70
CA SER A 99 9.83 2.15 -34.87
C SER A 99 9.94 0.67 -34.49
N GLU A 100 9.54 -0.19 -35.42
CA GLU A 100 9.66 -1.66 -35.29
C GLU A 100 11.12 -2.10 -35.10
N ASP A 101 12.07 -1.58 -35.89
CA ASP A 101 13.50 -1.87 -35.72
C ASP A 101 14.02 -1.50 -34.32
N SER A 102 13.58 -0.34 -33.82
CA SER A 102 13.94 0.16 -32.48
C SER A 102 13.35 -0.72 -31.38
N CYS A 103 12.14 -1.20 -31.59
CA CYS A 103 11.46 -2.15 -30.72
C CYS A 103 12.19 -3.50 -30.67
N HIS A 104 12.47 -4.13 -31.81
CA HIS A 104 13.17 -5.43 -31.88
C HIS A 104 14.58 -5.35 -31.31
N ALA A 105 15.32 -4.26 -31.57
CA ALA A 105 16.63 -4.02 -30.99
C ALA A 105 16.58 -3.90 -29.45
N CYS A 106 15.59 -3.18 -28.92
CA CYS A 106 15.38 -3.04 -27.48
C CYS A 106 14.97 -4.38 -26.83
N LEU A 107 14.10 -5.16 -27.45
CA LEU A 107 13.64 -6.45 -26.92
C LEU A 107 14.75 -7.51 -26.93
N ASN A 108 15.56 -7.57 -27.99
CA ASN A 108 16.80 -8.37 -28.00
C ASN A 108 17.72 -8.03 -26.82
N LYS A 109 18.02 -6.74 -26.62
CA LYS A 109 18.92 -6.32 -25.54
C LYS A 109 18.31 -6.51 -24.15
N SER A 110 16.99 -6.44 -24.04
CA SER A 110 16.26 -6.75 -22.80
C SER A 110 16.32 -8.25 -22.45
N ALA A 111 16.23 -9.14 -23.44
CA ALA A 111 16.43 -10.58 -23.25
C ALA A 111 17.85 -10.91 -22.76
N ASP A 112 18.88 -10.29 -23.36
CA ASP A 112 20.27 -10.38 -22.88
C ASP A 112 20.39 -10.02 -21.39
N VAL A 113 19.85 -8.85 -21.00
CA VAL A 113 19.95 -8.32 -19.63
C VAL A 113 19.27 -9.26 -18.63
N LEU A 114 18.10 -9.80 -18.96
CA LEU A 114 17.39 -10.78 -18.11
C LEU A 114 18.21 -12.06 -17.91
N LEU A 115 18.79 -12.61 -18.97
CA LEU A 115 19.54 -13.87 -18.92
C LEU A 115 20.92 -13.71 -18.28
N GLN A 116 21.57 -12.56 -18.44
CA GLN A 116 22.90 -12.28 -17.90
C GLN A 116 22.85 -11.87 -16.42
N ASN A 117 21.85 -11.07 -16.01
CA ASN A 117 21.85 -10.46 -14.68
C ASN A 117 21.04 -11.26 -13.63
N CYS A 118 20.10 -12.12 -14.04
CA CYS A 118 19.41 -13.06 -13.13
C CYS A 118 20.23 -14.35 -12.91
N THR A 119 21.44 -14.18 -12.35
CA THR A 119 22.48 -15.20 -12.19
C THR A 119 22.14 -16.38 -11.26
N ARG A 120 20.98 -16.36 -10.59
CA ARG A 120 20.48 -17.47 -9.77
C ARG A 120 19.44 -18.32 -10.50
N HIS A 121 19.22 -18.07 -11.79
CA HIS A 121 18.29 -18.81 -12.65
C HIS A 121 16.85 -18.79 -12.12
N GLN A 122 16.40 -17.59 -11.76
CA GLN A 122 15.04 -17.31 -11.30
C GLN A 122 13.97 -17.76 -12.31
N LYS A 123 12.82 -18.27 -11.83
CA LYS A 123 11.64 -18.54 -12.68
C LYS A 123 10.73 -17.32 -12.90
N GLU A 124 11.10 -16.16 -12.39
CA GLU A 124 10.39 -14.91 -12.62
C GLU A 124 11.36 -13.72 -12.58
N ALA A 125 11.28 -12.85 -13.59
CA ALA A 125 12.05 -11.62 -13.66
C ALA A 125 11.42 -10.58 -14.61
N ILE A 126 11.80 -9.31 -14.42
CA ILE A 126 11.39 -8.17 -15.24
C ILE A 126 12.58 -7.24 -15.50
N VAL A 127 12.64 -6.68 -16.70
CA VAL A 127 13.52 -5.58 -17.09
C VAL A 127 12.69 -4.46 -17.71
N TRP A 128 13.02 -3.22 -17.35
CA TRP A 128 12.53 -2.00 -17.96
C TRP A 128 13.72 -1.26 -18.58
N ALA A 129 13.78 -1.23 -19.91
CA ALA A 129 14.62 -0.31 -20.65
C ALA A 129 13.92 1.07 -20.79
N GLU A 130 14.58 2.04 -21.42
CA GLU A 130 13.94 3.30 -21.81
C GLU A 130 12.94 3.16 -23.00
N PRO A 131 13.20 2.34 -24.04
CA PRO A 131 12.29 2.15 -25.18
C PRO A 131 11.33 0.95 -25.05
N CYS A 132 11.53 0.04 -24.09
CA CYS A 132 10.71 -1.17 -23.95
C CYS A 132 10.81 -1.79 -22.54
N MET A 133 9.97 -2.78 -22.26
CA MET A 133 10.10 -3.68 -21.10
C MET A 133 9.87 -5.13 -21.53
N ALA A 134 10.46 -6.07 -20.78
CA ALA A 134 10.23 -7.50 -20.95
C ALA A 134 10.15 -8.19 -19.57
N ARG A 135 9.22 -9.13 -19.41
CA ARG A 135 9.02 -9.89 -18.16
C ARG A 135 8.60 -11.32 -18.43
N TYR A 136 9.05 -12.26 -17.61
CA TYR A 136 8.61 -13.65 -17.64
C TYR A 136 8.30 -14.17 -16.23
N SER A 137 7.43 -15.18 -16.16
CA SER A 137 7.10 -15.92 -14.95
C SER A 137 6.74 -17.37 -15.28
N ASN A 138 6.89 -18.29 -14.33
CA ASN A 138 6.23 -19.60 -14.38
C ASN A 138 4.72 -19.54 -14.05
N ASN A 139 4.23 -18.40 -13.56
CA ASN A 139 2.82 -18.16 -13.28
C ASN A 139 2.15 -17.51 -14.51
N LEU A 140 0.82 -17.59 -14.62
CA LEU A 140 0.08 -16.82 -15.61
C LEU A 140 0.14 -15.33 -15.26
N ILE A 141 0.42 -14.48 -16.25
CA ILE A 141 0.62 -13.03 -16.07
C ILE A 141 -0.19 -12.15 -17.04
N PHE A 142 -1.02 -12.75 -17.91
CA PHE A 142 -1.80 -12.03 -18.92
C PHE A 142 -3.15 -11.58 -18.37
N GLY A 143 -3.54 -10.33 -18.66
CA GLY A 143 -4.81 -9.73 -18.22
C GLY A 143 -4.87 -9.41 -16.71
N ILE A 144 -3.79 -9.65 -15.98
CA ILE A 144 -3.71 -9.48 -14.52
C ILE A 144 -2.99 -8.16 -14.22
N GLU A 145 -3.65 -7.26 -13.46
CA GLU A 145 -3.02 -6.04 -12.96
C GLU A 145 -1.92 -6.41 -11.96
N GLN A 146 -0.65 -6.19 -12.33
CA GLN A 146 0.52 -6.35 -11.47
C GLN A 146 1.21 -5.00 -11.33
N VAL A 147 1.07 -4.42 -10.15
CA VAL A 147 1.67 -3.12 -9.81
C VAL A 147 3.06 -3.26 -9.19
N ASP A 148 3.35 -4.36 -8.49
CA ASP A 148 4.65 -4.61 -7.88
C ASP A 148 5.43 -5.68 -8.66
N PRO A 149 6.78 -5.60 -8.75
CA PRO A 149 7.64 -4.57 -8.14
C PRO A 149 7.55 -3.19 -8.81
N VAL A 150 7.63 -2.13 -8.00
CA VAL A 150 7.80 -0.75 -8.49
C VAL A 150 9.27 -0.35 -8.54
N GLN A 151 9.71 0.26 -9.64
CA GLN A 151 11.02 0.89 -9.76
C GLN A 151 10.84 2.39 -10.01
N HIS A 152 11.50 3.19 -9.18
CA HIS A 152 11.61 4.64 -9.34
C HIS A 152 12.92 5.00 -10.04
N VAL A 153 12.87 5.93 -10.99
CA VAL A 153 14.05 6.49 -11.65
C VAL A 153 13.90 8.03 -11.72
N PRO A 154 14.47 8.78 -10.76
CA PRO A 154 14.44 10.24 -10.81
C PRO A 154 15.31 10.77 -11.96
N SER A 155 14.86 11.86 -12.59
CA SER A 155 15.65 12.58 -13.60
C SER A 155 16.57 13.61 -12.93
N GLU A 156 17.73 13.87 -13.54
CA GLU A 156 18.56 15.02 -13.17
C GLU A 156 17.86 16.35 -13.47
N LYS A 157 17.01 16.38 -14.52
CA LYS A 157 16.30 17.58 -14.97
C LYS A 157 15.19 17.94 -14.00
N TYR A 158 15.17 19.19 -13.55
CA TYR A 158 14.04 19.76 -12.84
C TYR A 158 12.79 19.79 -13.76
N ALA A 159 11.63 19.42 -13.22
CA ALA A 159 10.35 19.50 -13.91
C ALA A 159 9.28 19.76 -12.86
N ARG A 160 8.73 20.98 -12.82
CA ARG A 160 7.92 21.47 -11.69
C ARG A 160 6.67 20.61 -11.52
N ASN A 161 6.52 19.98 -10.34
CA ASN A 161 5.43 19.07 -10.02
C ASN A 161 4.15 19.84 -9.62
N ASP A 162 3.62 20.61 -10.58
CA ASP A 162 2.44 21.46 -10.42
C ASP A 162 1.13 20.71 -10.74
N LEU A 163 -0.01 21.35 -10.42
CA LEU A 163 -1.35 20.99 -10.92
C LEU A 163 -1.39 20.61 -12.41
N VAL A 164 -0.54 21.25 -13.22
CA VAL A 164 -0.43 21.01 -14.67
C VAL A 164 0.06 19.60 -14.97
N LEU A 165 1.07 19.10 -14.25
CA LEU A 165 1.56 17.73 -14.40
C LEU A 165 0.47 16.71 -14.03
N THR A 166 -0.21 16.92 -12.90
CA THR A 166 -1.32 16.06 -12.47
C THR A 166 -2.54 16.15 -13.38
N SER A 167 -2.65 17.17 -14.26
CA SER A 167 -3.72 17.29 -15.27
C SER A 167 -3.33 16.57 -16.53
N LEU A 168 -2.12 16.85 -17.04
CA LEU A 168 -1.51 16.17 -18.17
C LEU A 168 -1.53 14.64 -17.96
N LEU A 169 -1.03 14.15 -16.83
CA LEU A 169 -1.02 12.72 -16.52
C LEU A 169 -2.42 12.12 -16.36
N ALA A 170 -3.39 12.85 -15.81
CA ALA A 170 -4.77 12.34 -15.70
C ALA A 170 -5.44 12.19 -17.08
N ILE A 171 -5.27 13.19 -17.96
CA ILE A 171 -5.82 13.17 -19.33
C ILE A 171 -5.11 12.10 -20.18
N LEU A 172 -3.77 12.02 -20.10
CA LEU A 172 -3.00 10.96 -20.78
C LEU A 172 -3.38 9.57 -20.25
N SER A 173 -3.65 9.41 -18.96
CA SER A 173 -4.04 8.11 -18.38
C SER A 173 -5.40 7.63 -18.87
N ASP A 174 -6.40 8.51 -19.00
CA ASP A 174 -7.68 8.11 -19.61
C ASP A 174 -7.54 7.83 -21.11
N ARG A 175 -6.75 8.63 -21.84
CA ARG A 175 -6.44 8.37 -23.26
C ARG A 175 -5.78 6.99 -23.46
N ALA A 176 -4.74 6.67 -22.68
CA ALA A 176 -4.04 5.39 -22.76
C ALA A 176 -4.93 4.21 -22.34
N ALA A 177 -5.70 4.35 -21.25
CA ALA A 177 -6.60 3.29 -20.78
C ALA A 177 -7.75 3.02 -21.77
N SER A 178 -8.20 4.05 -22.49
CA SER A 178 -9.18 3.96 -23.58
C SER A 178 -8.63 3.41 -24.90
N GLY A 179 -7.33 3.12 -24.99
CA GLY A 179 -6.74 2.38 -26.10
C GLY A 179 -7.33 0.96 -26.21
N ASP A 180 -7.16 0.34 -27.38
CA ASP A 180 -7.65 -1.00 -27.66
C ASP A 180 -6.72 -2.11 -27.10
N SER A 181 -6.85 -3.33 -27.63
CA SER A 181 -5.98 -4.48 -27.32
C SER A 181 -4.65 -4.48 -28.09
N LEU A 182 -4.40 -3.47 -28.92
CA LEU A 182 -3.16 -3.30 -29.69
C LEU A 182 -2.28 -2.22 -29.05
N LYS A 183 -2.86 -1.10 -28.58
CA LYS A 183 -2.09 0.07 -28.15
C LYS A 183 -2.76 0.88 -27.02
N LYS A 184 -2.25 0.72 -25.79
CA LYS A 184 -2.60 1.52 -24.60
C LYS A 184 -1.51 2.52 -24.22
N PHE A 185 -1.27 3.51 -25.08
CA PHE A 185 -0.22 4.52 -24.95
C PHE A 185 -0.77 5.93 -25.16
N ALA A 186 -0.29 6.91 -24.39
CA ALA A 186 -0.53 8.31 -24.66
C ALA A 186 0.68 9.17 -24.25
N ALA A 187 1.04 10.14 -25.10
CA ALA A 187 2.08 11.14 -24.84
C ALA A 187 1.59 12.54 -25.23
N GLY A 188 2.24 13.56 -24.67
CA GLY A 188 1.97 14.96 -24.99
C GLY A 188 2.66 15.92 -24.03
N HIS A 189 2.34 17.20 -24.17
CA HIS A 189 2.87 18.25 -23.31
C HIS A 189 1.78 19.23 -22.86
N ALA A 190 2.07 19.93 -21.76
CA ALA A 190 1.33 21.08 -21.30
C ALA A 190 2.31 22.22 -20.91
N THR A 191 1.80 23.44 -20.83
CA THR A 191 2.58 24.62 -20.43
C THR A 191 2.30 24.92 -18.95
N VAL A 192 3.35 25.09 -18.13
CA VAL A 192 3.21 25.45 -16.71
C VAL A 192 3.17 26.97 -16.52
N SER A 193 2.75 27.42 -15.34
CA SER A 193 2.78 28.84 -14.96
C SER A 193 4.21 29.38 -14.99
N GLY A 194 4.49 30.26 -15.95
CA GLY A 194 5.83 30.73 -16.31
C GLY A 194 6.20 30.50 -17.79
N GLY A 195 5.42 29.71 -18.54
CA GLY A 195 5.64 29.47 -19.98
C GLY A 195 6.56 28.31 -20.32
N GLU A 196 7.16 27.68 -19.31
CA GLU A 196 7.93 26.44 -19.47
C GLU A 196 7.00 25.28 -19.88
N LYS A 197 7.54 24.27 -20.57
CA LYS A 197 6.79 23.08 -20.98
C LYS A 197 7.13 21.89 -20.09
N ILE A 198 6.12 21.07 -19.81
CA ILE A 198 6.28 19.76 -19.20
C ILE A 198 5.75 18.70 -20.17
N TYR A 199 6.59 17.72 -20.46
CA TYR A 199 6.32 16.60 -21.37
C TYR A 199 6.06 15.37 -20.52
N ALA A 200 5.07 14.56 -20.89
CA ALA A 200 4.77 13.30 -20.22
C ALA A 200 4.31 12.23 -21.22
N LEU A 201 4.57 10.97 -20.85
CA LEU A 201 3.91 9.81 -21.44
C LEU A 201 3.47 8.84 -20.35
N VAL A 202 2.44 8.06 -20.67
CA VAL A 202 1.93 6.95 -19.86
C VAL A 202 1.60 5.77 -20.77
N GLN A 203 1.79 4.55 -20.29
CA GLN A 203 1.54 3.34 -21.05
C GLN A 203 1.13 2.16 -20.17
N CYS A 204 0.23 1.32 -20.66
CA CYS A 204 -0.13 0.02 -20.08
C CYS A 204 0.21 -1.13 -21.03
N THR A 205 0.27 -2.36 -20.50
CA THR A 205 0.21 -3.56 -21.34
C THR A 205 -1.22 -3.70 -21.94
N PRO A 206 -1.38 -3.83 -23.27
CA PRO A 206 -2.70 -3.91 -23.93
C PRO A 206 -3.58 -5.14 -23.61
N ASP A 207 -3.06 -6.13 -22.90
CA ASP A 207 -3.83 -7.28 -22.39
C ASP A 207 -4.74 -6.96 -21.21
N LEU A 208 -4.57 -5.80 -20.58
CA LEU A 208 -5.44 -5.30 -19.51
C LEU A 208 -6.72 -4.67 -20.08
N ASP A 209 -7.81 -4.67 -19.30
CA ASP A 209 -8.97 -3.85 -19.60
C ASP A 209 -8.75 -2.35 -19.27
N LYS A 210 -9.74 -1.50 -19.58
CA LYS A 210 -9.67 -0.05 -19.30
C LYS A 210 -9.57 0.25 -17.80
N GLN A 211 -10.26 -0.50 -16.94
CA GLN A 211 -10.25 -0.27 -15.50
C GLN A 211 -8.89 -0.62 -14.90
N ASN A 212 -8.35 -1.80 -15.19
CA ASN A 212 -7.07 -2.27 -14.66
C ASN A 212 -5.89 -1.42 -15.15
N CYS A 213 -5.89 -0.99 -16.42
CA CYS A 213 -4.92 -0.01 -16.90
C CYS A 213 -5.07 1.35 -16.18
N SER A 214 -6.31 1.83 -16.00
CA SER A 214 -6.58 3.09 -15.31
C SER A 214 -6.16 3.04 -13.84
N ASN A 215 -6.36 1.91 -13.15
CA ASN A 215 -5.90 1.66 -11.79
C ASN A 215 -4.37 1.73 -11.71
N CYS A 216 -3.65 0.92 -12.51
CA CYS A 216 -2.19 0.86 -12.50
C CYS A 216 -1.57 2.24 -12.76
N LEU A 217 -2.11 3.00 -13.72
CA LEU A 217 -1.65 4.37 -13.99
C LEU A 217 -1.95 5.33 -12.83
N LYS A 218 -3.15 5.27 -12.20
CA LYS A 218 -3.44 6.06 -10.99
C LYS A 218 -2.48 5.74 -9.84
N GLN A 219 -2.18 4.46 -9.62
CA GLN A 219 -1.23 4.00 -8.61
C GLN A 219 0.19 4.49 -8.91
N SER A 220 0.59 4.48 -10.19
CA SER A 220 1.88 5.02 -10.64
C SER A 220 1.97 6.55 -10.50
N VAL A 221 0.86 7.28 -10.69
CA VAL A 221 0.81 8.74 -10.49
C VAL A 221 0.94 9.12 -9.01
N SER A 222 0.44 8.33 -8.06
CA SER A 222 0.69 8.56 -6.63
C SER A 222 2.17 8.44 -6.25
N GLU A 223 2.91 7.49 -6.85
CA GLU A 223 4.34 7.29 -6.55
C GLU A 223 5.25 8.42 -7.02
N ILE A 224 4.77 9.38 -7.80
CA ILE A 224 5.58 10.53 -8.26
C ILE A 224 6.12 11.34 -7.07
N GLN A 225 5.38 11.36 -5.95
CA GLN A 225 5.84 11.96 -4.70
C GLN A 225 7.01 11.17 -4.08
N THR A 226 6.90 9.84 -4.02
CA THR A 226 7.92 8.90 -3.54
C THR A 226 9.18 8.92 -4.41
N CYS A 227 9.01 8.97 -5.73
CA CYS A 227 10.06 8.75 -6.72
C CYS A 227 11.08 9.89 -6.83
N CYS A 228 10.59 11.11 -7.04
CA CYS A 228 11.38 12.06 -7.84
C CYS A 228 11.57 13.46 -7.22
N GLY A 229 11.07 13.72 -6.00
CA GLY A 229 11.46 14.90 -5.20
C GLY A 229 11.27 16.26 -5.89
N GLY A 230 10.26 16.41 -6.74
CA GLY A 230 10.00 17.66 -7.50
C GLY A 230 10.85 17.85 -8.76
N LYS A 231 11.67 16.86 -9.15
CA LYS A 231 12.31 16.77 -10.47
C LYS A 231 11.43 15.99 -11.45
N GLY A 232 11.89 15.86 -12.70
CA GLY A 232 11.38 14.84 -13.63
C GLY A 232 11.64 13.42 -13.14
N GLY A 233 11.04 12.41 -13.77
CA GLY A 233 11.32 11.01 -13.43
C GLY A 233 10.43 9.98 -14.14
N ARG A 234 10.67 8.71 -13.81
CA ARG A 234 9.93 7.54 -14.28
C ARG A 234 9.40 6.74 -13.08
N VAL A 235 8.18 6.23 -13.19
CA VAL A 235 7.64 5.18 -12.32
C VAL A 235 7.35 3.98 -13.22
N LEU A 236 7.96 2.85 -12.89
CA LEU A 236 7.99 1.65 -13.71
C LEU A 236 7.36 0.49 -12.91
N ARG A 237 6.34 -0.16 -13.46
CA ARG A 237 5.64 -1.32 -12.88
C ARG A 237 5.48 -2.42 -13.96
N PRO A 238 5.08 -3.66 -13.63
CA PRO A 238 4.91 -4.74 -14.61
C PRO A 238 3.75 -4.54 -15.61
N SER A 239 2.64 -3.94 -15.16
CA SER A 239 1.44 -3.69 -15.98
C SER A 239 1.40 -2.32 -16.64
N CYS A 240 2.17 -1.34 -16.16
CA CYS A 240 2.17 0.02 -16.69
C CYS A 240 3.43 0.81 -16.33
N ASN A 241 3.64 1.94 -16.99
CA ASN A 241 4.68 2.90 -16.65
C ASN A 241 4.25 4.35 -16.96
N LEU A 242 4.94 5.30 -16.35
CA LEU A 242 4.90 6.71 -16.74
C LEU A 242 6.29 7.34 -16.72
N ARG A 243 6.44 8.43 -17.47
CA ARG A 243 7.61 9.31 -17.44
C ARG A 243 7.20 10.76 -17.66
N TYR A 244 7.87 11.69 -16.98
CA TYR A 244 7.70 13.12 -17.20
C TYR A 244 9.02 13.90 -17.03
N GLU A 245 9.25 14.91 -17.88
CA GLU A 245 10.44 15.78 -17.86
C GLU A 245 10.11 17.16 -18.45
N ALA A 246 10.99 18.15 -18.24
CA ALA A 246 10.90 19.47 -18.89
C ALA A 246 11.40 19.50 -20.36
N GLY A 247 12.06 18.43 -20.82
CA GLY A 247 12.48 18.26 -22.21
C GLY A 247 11.62 17.22 -22.93
N LEU A 248 11.59 17.26 -24.26
CA LEU A 248 11.00 16.20 -25.09
C LEU A 248 11.90 14.94 -25.04
N PHE A 249 11.31 13.77 -24.87
CA PHE A 249 12.00 12.47 -24.77
C PHE A 249 11.27 11.31 -25.49
N PHE A 250 10.27 11.65 -26.30
CA PHE A 250 9.49 10.73 -27.13
C PHE A 250 9.36 11.33 -28.53
N GLU A 251 8.98 10.51 -29.52
CA GLU A 251 8.99 10.96 -30.91
C GLU A 251 8.10 12.17 -31.18
N SER A 252 8.59 13.05 -32.07
CA SER A 252 7.92 14.33 -32.37
C SER A 252 6.49 14.16 -32.91
N THR A 253 6.20 13.01 -33.54
CA THR A 253 4.88 12.59 -34.03
C THR A 253 3.87 12.32 -32.91
N ALA A 254 4.33 11.94 -31.72
CA ALA A 254 3.50 11.72 -30.53
C ALA A 254 3.28 13.00 -29.70
N ASN A 255 3.89 14.12 -30.09
CA ASN A 255 3.89 15.37 -29.32
C ASN A 255 2.62 16.22 -29.52
N SER A 256 1.50 15.73 -28.97
CA SER A 256 0.28 16.53 -28.85
C SER A 256 0.38 17.61 -27.76
N LEU A 257 -0.18 18.80 -28.01
CA LEU A 257 -0.57 19.69 -26.92
C LEU A 257 -1.78 19.09 -26.20
N VAL A 258 -1.79 19.14 -24.87
CA VAL A 258 -2.92 18.70 -24.05
C VAL A 258 -3.57 19.93 -23.43
N ASP A 259 -4.69 20.36 -23.99
CA ASP A 259 -5.50 21.42 -23.41
C ASP A 259 -6.01 21.01 -22.02
N ILE A 260 -5.61 21.77 -21.01
CA ILE A 260 -6.07 21.59 -19.63
C ILE A 260 -7.28 22.51 -19.44
N PRO A 261 -8.49 21.99 -19.16
CA PRO A 261 -9.67 22.82 -18.97
C PRO A 261 -9.47 23.83 -17.83
N ALA A 262 -9.86 25.08 -18.08
CA ALA A 262 -9.97 26.08 -17.03
C ALA A 262 -11.07 25.68 -16.02
N PRO A 263 -10.96 26.04 -14.73
CA PRO A 263 -12.00 25.74 -13.74
C PRO A 263 -13.34 26.40 -14.11
N VAL A 264 -14.38 25.59 -14.26
CA VAL A 264 -15.75 26.07 -14.53
C VAL A 264 -16.40 26.50 -13.20
N PRO A 265 -17.06 27.68 -13.12
CA PRO A 265 -17.77 28.10 -11.91
C PRO A 265 -18.95 27.16 -11.56
N PRO A 266 -19.28 26.96 -10.26
CA PRO A 266 -20.42 26.16 -9.86
C PRO A 266 -21.77 26.79 -10.25
N ALA A 267 -22.74 25.95 -10.63
CA ALA A 267 -24.14 26.34 -10.76
C ALA A 267 -24.90 26.06 -9.43
N PRO A 268 -25.97 26.81 -9.10
CA PRO A 268 -26.76 26.59 -7.89
C PRO A 268 -27.61 25.30 -7.97
N ALA A 269 -27.88 24.70 -6.81
CA ALA A 269 -28.63 23.44 -6.68
C ALA A 269 -30.14 23.67 -6.42
N PRO A 270 -31.04 22.72 -6.78
CA PRO A 270 -32.46 22.75 -6.41
C PRO A 270 -32.73 22.10 -5.04
N GLU A 271 -33.89 22.39 -4.46
CA GLU A 271 -34.35 21.87 -3.16
C GLU A 271 -34.94 20.44 -3.25
N GLU A 272 -34.99 19.74 -2.12
CA GLU A 272 -35.33 18.32 -1.99
C GLU A 272 -36.71 18.08 -1.34
N GLY A 273 -37.46 17.07 -1.82
CA GLY A 273 -38.81 16.73 -1.36
C GLY A 273 -38.89 15.45 -0.53
N THR A 274 -39.82 15.38 0.43
CA THR A 274 -39.88 14.36 1.49
C THR A 274 -40.61 13.06 1.14
N ALA A 275 -40.36 12.00 1.93
CA ALA A 275 -40.94 10.65 1.81
C ALA A 275 -41.49 10.11 3.17
N PRO A 276 -42.41 9.12 3.18
CA PRO A 276 -43.16 8.67 4.38
C PRO A 276 -42.59 7.39 5.10
N PRO A 277 -43.08 7.03 6.31
CA PRO A 277 -42.47 6.03 7.22
C PRO A 277 -43.12 4.61 7.25
N PRO A 278 -42.50 3.62 7.94
CA PRO A 278 -42.97 2.23 8.09
C PRO A 278 -43.62 1.87 9.47
N PRO A 279 -44.25 0.68 9.64
CA PRO A 279 -44.78 0.15 10.91
C PRO A 279 -43.95 -1.02 11.56
N GLU A 280 -44.43 -1.55 12.70
CA GLU A 280 -43.62 -2.16 13.79
C GLU A 280 -43.75 -3.71 14.01
N GLU A 281 -43.22 -4.20 15.14
CA GLU A 281 -42.93 -5.61 15.54
C GLU A 281 -44.11 -6.42 16.15
N GLY A 282 -43.86 -7.71 16.51
CA GLY A 282 -44.77 -8.58 17.28
C GLY A 282 -44.06 -9.72 18.06
N THR A 283 -44.33 -9.82 19.37
CA THR A 283 -43.53 -10.48 20.42
C THR A 283 -43.70 -12.03 20.58
N THR A 284 -42.71 -12.67 21.22
CA THR A 284 -42.66 -14.06 21.76
C THR A 284 -43.53 -14.29 23.03
N PRO A 285 -43.79 -15.55 23.50
CA PRO A 285 -42.89 -16.23 24.48
C PRO A 285 -42.83 -17.79 24.40
N ALA A 286 -42.19 -18.44 25.39
CA ALA A 286 -41.89 -19.90 25.55
C ALA A 286 -42.47 -20.45 26.91
N PRO A 287 -42.02 -21.55 27.61
CA PRO A 287 -40.96 -22.57 27.39
C PRO A 287 -41.34 -24.04 27.83
N GLU A 288 -40.38 -24.80 28.42
CA GLU A 288 -40.41 -26.15 29.08
C GLU A 288 -40.25 -27.42 28.22
N GLU A 289 -39.82 -28.60 28.71
CA GLU A 289 -38.68 -29.08 29.58
C GLU A 289 -38.68 -30.65 29.57
N GLY A 290 -37.56 -31.36 29.82
CA GLY A 290 -37.62 -32.73 30.40
C GLY A 290 -36.70 -33.90 29.93
N THR A 291 -35.68 -34.22 30.74
CA THR A 291 -35.15 -35.59 31.11
C THR A 291 -34.55 -36.59 30.07
N ALA A 292 -33.96 -37.71 30.55
CA ALA A 292 -32.97 -38.56 29.82
C ALA A 292 -33.10 -40.14 29.99
N PRO A 293 -32.04 -40.99 30.18
CA PRO A 293 -31.74 -42.25 29.39
C PRO A 293 -31.84 -43.56 30.25
N PRO A 294 -31.16 -44.75 30.02
CA PRO A 294 -30.27 -45.35 28.97
C PRO A 294 -30.89 -46.69 28.38
N PRO A 295 -30.33 -47.96 28.22
CA PRO A 295 -29.00 -48.65 28.36
C PRO A 295 -28.52 -49.51 27.11
N PRO A 296 -27.45 -50.36 27.19
CA PRO A 296 -26.82 -51.11 26.03
C PRO A 296 -26.63 -52.67 26.13
N GLU A 297 -26.30 -53.34 25.00
CA GLU A 297 -25.75 -54.73 24.80
C GLU A 297 -24.79 -54.75 23.56
N GLU A 298 -23.56 -55.30 23.52
CA GLU A 298 -23.02 -56.71 23.49
C GLU A 298 -23.10 -57.42 22.09
N ASP A 299 -22.21 -58.31 21.60
CA ASP A 299 -21.13 -59.14 22.20
C ASP A 299 -20.05 -59.68 21.17
N THR A 300 -18.96 -60.29 21.68
CA THR A 300 -18.00 -61.29 21.08
C THR A 300 -16.92 -60.99 20.02
N ALA A 301 -15.83 -61.79 20.09
CA ALA A 301 -14.76 -62.01 19.09
C ALA A 301 -14.51 -63.54 18.93
N PRO A 302 -13.68 -64.03 17.96
CA PRO A 302 -12.28 -64.36 18.31
C PRO A 302 -11.25 -64.32 17.13
N ALA A 303 -10.00 -64.73 17.42
CA ALA A 303 -8.86 -64.98 16.50
C ALA A 303 -8.53 -66.53 16.49
N PRO A 304 -7.38 -67.09 16.00
CA PRO A 304 -6.16 -66.51 15.39
C PRO A 304 -5.55 -67.31 14.19
N GLU A 305 -4.35 -66.92 13.69
CA GLU A 305 -3.15 -67.79 13.63
C GLU A 305 -1.84 -67.05 13.24
N GLU A 306 -0.68 -67.65 13.47
CA GLU A 306 0.66 -67.07 13.21
C GLU A 306 1.34 -67.59 11.92
N ALA A 307 2.23 -66.79 11.32
CA ALA A 307 3.32 -67.29 10.48
C ALA A 307 4.65 -66.54 10.77
N LYS A 308 5.67 -67.25 11.26
CA LYS A 308 6.97 -66.69 11.67
C LYS A 308 7.97 -66.56 10.50
N LYS A 309 8.78 -65.49 10.49
CA LYS A 309 10.02 -65.41 9.70
C LYS A 309 11.15 -64.73 10.50
N LYS A 310 12.38 -65.25 10.37
CA LYS A 310 13.57 -64.78 11.10
C LYS A 310 14.14 -63.49 10.50
N SER A 311 14.75 -62.64 11.34
CA SER A 311 15.44 -61.40 10.93
C SER A 311 16.93 -61.41 11.32
N ASN A 312 17.77 -60.76 10.52
CA ASN A 312 19.23 -60.70 10.70
C ASN A 312 19.63 -59.46 11.53
N THR A 313 19.69 -59.63 12.86
CA THR A 313 19.81 -58.57 13.87
C THR A 313 20.86 -57.48 13.59
N LYS A 314 22.00 -57.83 12.97
CA LYS A 314 23.09 -56.87 12.71
C LYS A 314 22.74 -55.81 11.66
N GLN A 315 21.88 -56.10 10.69
CA GLN A 315 21.52 -55.15 9.64
C GLN A 315 20.48 -54.14 10.14
N THR A 316 19.54 -54.57 10.99
CA THR A 316 18.52 -53.72 11.61
C THR A 316 19.13 -52.62 12.50
N VAL A 317 20.16 -52.95 13.28
CA VAL A 317 20.84 -51.98 14.17
C VAL A 317 21.51 -50.85 13.37
N ILE A 318 22.15 -51.17 12.23
CA ILE A 318 22.77 -50.16 11.36
C ILE A 318 21.71 -49.23 10.77
N ILE A 319 20.58 -49.79 10.30
CA ILE A 319 19.47 -48.99 9.76
C ILE A 319 18.89 -48.06 10.82
N ILE A 320 18.64 -48.55 12.05
CA ILE A 320 18.16 -47.73 13.16
C ILE A 320 19.14 -46.59 13.50
N ALA A 321 20.44 -46.88 13.54
CA ALA A 321 21.46 -45.86 13.81
C ALA A 321 21.51 -44.78 12.72
N VAL A 322 21.45 -45.16 11.45
CA VAL A 322 21.42 -44.20 10.32
C VAL A 322 20.14 -43.37 10.34
N VAL A 323 18.97 -43.98 10.57
CA VAL A 323 17.69 -43.27 10.69
C VAL A 323 17.72 -42.28 11.84
N LEU A 324 18.26 -42.64 13.01
CA LEU A 324 18.40 -41.72 14.15
C LEU A 324 19.32 -40.54 13.84
N VAL A 325 20.47 -40.77 13.20
CA VAL A 325 21.39 -39.68 12.80
C VAL A 325 20.72 -38.74 11.79
N VAL A 326 20.02 -39.28 10.78
CA VAL A 326 19.26 -38.48 9.80
C VAL A 326 18.13 -37.71 10.48
N PHE A 327 17.42 -38.29 11.44
CA PHE A 327 16.36 -37.59 12.17
C PHE A 327 16.92 -36.45 13.03
N VAL A 328 18.08 -36.64 13.67
CA VAL A 328 18.75 -35.60 14.46
C VAL A 328 19.34 -34.49 13.57
N THR A 329 19.92 -34.80 12.41
CA THR A 329 20.40 -33.75 11.49
C THR A 329 19.27 -32.98 10.84
N ILE A 330 18.16 -33.65 10.47
CA ILE A 330 16.93 -32.98 10.00
C ILE A 330 16.33 -32.11 11.10
N PHE A 331 16.13 -32.63 12.31
CA PHE A 331 15.57 -31.86 13.43
C PHE A 331 16.46 -30.68 13.82
N SER A 332 17.78 -30.86 13.86
CA SER A 332 18.74 -29.77 14.11
C SER A 332 18.71 -28.72 12.99
N SER A 333 18.64 -29.15 11.72
CA SER A 333 18.51 -28.26 10.56
C SER A 333 17.18 -27.50 10.58
N ILE A 334 16.08 -28.14 10.94
CA ILE A 334 14.77 -27.51 11.14
C ILE A 334 14.84 -26.51 12.30
N CYS A 335 15.40 -26.87 13.46
CA CYS A 335 15.59 -25.93 14.58
C CYS A 335 16.51 -24.75 14.21
N PHE A 336 17.53 -24.97 13.38
CA PHE A 336 18.38 -23.91 12.85
C PHE A 336 17.60 -23.03 11.88
N PHE A 337 16.83 -23.61 10.94
CA PHE A 337 16.00 -22.87 9.99
C PHE A 337 14.90 -22.08 10.71
N TYR A 338 14.28 -22.61 11.77
CA TYR A 338 13.35 -21.87 12.63
C TYR A 338 14.05 -20.78 13.44
N ARG A 339 15.29 -20.97 13.92
CA ARG A 339 16.07 -19.91 14.60
C ARG A 339 16.53 -18.82 13.64
N VAL A 340 16.90 -19.17 12.41
CA VAL A 340 17.26 -18.22 11.34
C VAL A 340 16.01 -17.50 10.82
N ARG A 341 14.89 -18.20 10.59
CA ARG A 341 13.61 -17.57 10.22
C ARG A 341 13.05 -16.70 11.34
N LYS A 342 13.15 -17.10 12.61
CA LYS A 342 12.79 -16.25 13.76
C LYS A 342 13.77 -15.08 13.97
N ARG A 343 15.02 -15.17 13.51
CA ARG A 343 15.94 -14.03 13.45
C ARG A 343 15.69 -13.11 12.26
N ARG A 344 15.32 -13.64 11.09
CA ARG A 344 14.91 -12.84 9.93
C ARG A 344 13.61 -12.10 10.21
N VAL A 345 12.57 -12.80 10.65
CA VAL A 345 11.31 -12.20 11.12
C VAL A 345 11.57 -11.18 12.22
N LYS A 346 12.57 -11.38 13.10
CA LYS A 346 12.92 -10.35 14.09
C LYS A 346 13.73 -9.18 13.52
N LEU A 347 14.57 -9.34 12.51
CA LEU A 347 15.21 -8.20 11.82
C LEU A 347 14.20 -7.43 10.95
N GLU A 348 13.41 -8.15 10.15
CA GLU A 348 12.29 -7.62 9.35
C GLU A 348 11.27 -6.90 10.24
N GLN A 349 11.07 -7.35 11.49
CA GLN A 349 10.22 -6.68 12.49
C GLN A 349 10.95 -5.56 13.25
N ASP A 350 12.24 -5.67 13.55
CA ASP A 350 13.03 -4.63 14.27
C ASP A 350 13.32 -3.43 13.34
N GLU A 351 13.69 -3.63 12.07
CA GLU A 351 13.90 -2.53 11.10
C GLU A 351 12.59 -1.83 10.72
N ASN A 352 11.47 -2.57 10.67
CA ASN A 352 10.14 -1.98 10.53
C ASN A 352 9.61 -1.41 11.87
N SER A 353 10.28 -1.65 13.01
CA SER A 353 9.75 -1.24 14.33
C SER A 353 9.85 0.26 14.60
N GLU A 354 10.85 0.98 14.09
CA GLU A 354 10.98 2.40 14.43
C GLU A 354 10.00 3.32 13.67
N GLU A 355 9.36 2.83 12.59
CA GLU A 355 8.28 3.56 11.88
C GLU A 355 6.89 2.90 11.96
N VAL A 356 6.76 1.58 12.19
CA VAL A 356 5.44 0.89 12.22
C VAL A 356 4.99 0.46 13.63
N SER A 357 5.83 0.56 14.68
CA SER A 357 5.46 0.20 16.07
C SER A 357 4.25 0.96 16.64
N LEU A 358 3.90 2.13 16.09
CA LEU A 358 2.69 2.84 16.49
C LEU A 358 1.39 2.16 16.04
N GLY A 359 1.40 1.38 14.96
CA GLY A 359 0.18 0.79 14.37
C GLY A 359 -0.42 -0.31 15.25
N ASP A 360 0.34 -1.37 15.49
CA ASP A 360 -0.10 -2.54 16.28
C ASP A 360 -0.40 -2.20 17.74
N SER A 361 0.21 -1.13 18.27
CA SER A 361 0.03 -0.64 19.64
C SER A 361 -1.28 0.15 19.85
N LEU A 362 -1.89 0.63 18.76
CA LEU A 362 -3.08 1.51 18.78
C LEU A 362 -4.32 0.86 18.15
N GLN A 363 -4.26 -0.41 17.75
CA GLN A 363 -5.43 -1.12 17.21
C GLN A 363 -6.31 -1.72 18.31
N TYR A 364 -7.60 -1.39 18.27
CA TYR A 364 -8.64 -1.99 19.12
C TYR A 364 -9.40 -3.08 18.35
N ASP A 365 -9.80 -4.14 19.06
CA ASP A 365 -10.77 -5.09 18.53
C ASP A 365 -12.20 -4.50 18.49
N PHE A 366 -12.97 -4.91 17.49
CA PHE A 366 -14.32 -4.42 17.24
C PHE A 366 -15.30 -4.78 18.36
N GLU A 367 -15.22 -5.97 18.96
CA GLU A 367 -16.13 -6.34 20.06
C GLU A 367 -15.87 -5.51 21.31
N THR A 368 -14.61 -5.12 21.53
CA THR A 368 -14.21 -4.19 22.60
C THR A 368 -14.83 -2.81 22.39
N ILE A 369 -14.81 -2.29 21.16
CA ILE A 369 -15.41 -0.98 20.85
C ILE A 369 -16.94 -1.05 20.82
N ARG A 370 -17.53 -2.10 20.25
CA ARG A 370 -18.98 -2.38 20.23
C ARG A 370 -19.55 -2.46 21.64
N SER A 371 -18.88 -3.15 22.55
CA SER A 371 -19.25 -3.19 23.97
C SER A 371 -19.06 -1.83 24.65
N ALA A 372 -18.02 -1.07 24.28
CA ALA A 372 -17.76 0.25 24.85
C ALA A 372 -18.77 1.33 24.42
N THR A 373 -19.43 1.18 23.26
CA THR A 373 -20.45 2.11 22.72
C THR A 373 -21.90 1.66 22.93
N ASP A 374 -22.13 0.54 23.62
CA ASP A 374 -23.44 -0.12 23.77
C ASP A 374 -24.06 -0.46 22.40
N ASP A 375 -23.33 -1.27 21.62
CA ASP A 375 -23.57 -1.60 20.20
C ASP A 375 -23.88 -0.40 19.29
N PHE A 376 -23.19 0.71 19.54
CA PHE A 376 -23.41 1.99 18.84
C PHE A 376 -24.85 2.51 18.98
N SER A 377 -25.47 2.28 20.13
CA SER A 377 -26.80 2.82 20.50
C SER A 377 -26.90 4.32 20.22
N ASP A 378 -28.01 4.75 19.60
CA ASP A 378 -28.25 6.17 19.32
C ASP A 378 -28.37 7.01 20.61
N ALA A 379 -28.65 6.40 21.77
CA ALA A 379 -28.58 7.06 23.08
C ALA A 379 -27.15 7.52 23.47
N ASN A 380 -26.12 6.94 22.84
CA ASN A 380 -24.73 7.35 22.94
C ASN A 380 -24.27 8.26 21.78
N MET A 381 -25.11 8.55 20.78
CA MET A 381 -24.69 9.36 19.62
C MET A 381 -24.41 10.82 20.03
N LEU A 382 -23.20 11.28 19.71
CA LEU A 382 -22.73 12.66 19.93
C LEU A 382 -22.97 13.56 18.71
N GLY A 383 -23.07 12.97 17.51
CA GLY A 383 -23.35 13.68 16.27
C GLY A 383 -23.28 12.78 15.04
N ARG A 384 -23.82 13.25 13.91
CA ARG A 384 -23.80 12.56 12.61
C ARG A 384 -23.65 13.57 11.48
N GLY A 385 -22.87 13.23 10.46
CA GLY A 385 -22.66 14.04 9.25
C GLY A 385 -22.19 13.18 8.07
N GLY A 386 -21.74 13.82 6.98
CA GLY A 386 -21.28 13.11 5.77
C GLY A 386 -20.12 12.14 6.02
N PHE A 387 -19.27 12.44 7.00
CA PHE A 387 -18.13 11.61 7.43
C PHE A 387 -18.54 10.43 8.33
N GLY A 388 -19.83 10.23 8.63
CA GLY A 388 -20.34 9.14 9.47
C GLY A 388 -20.95 9.62 10.79
N ALA A 389 -20.98 8.75 11.80
CA ALA A 389 -21.57 9.01 13.12
C ALA A 389 -20.52 8.90 14.23
N VAL A 390 -20.63 9.76 15.24
CA VAL A 390 -19.74 9.79 16.40
C VAL A 390 -20.52 9.35 17.62
N TYR A 391 -20.00 8.35 18.34
CA TYR A 391 -20.62 7.79 19.54
C TYR A 391 -19.75 8.03 20.77
N LYS A 392 -20.37 8.33 21.90
CA LYS A 392 -19.75 8.25 23.22
C LYS A 392 -19.53 6.80 23.57
N GLY A 393 -18.43 6.50 24.26
CA GLY A 393 -18.21 5.17 24.80
C GLY A 393 -17.40 5.19 26.09
N ARG A 394 -17.28 4.03 26.72
CA ARG A 394 -16.43 3.81 27.89
C ARG A 394 -15.69 2.47 27.76
N LEU A 395 -14.36 2.53 27.71
CA LEU A 395 -13.52 1.34 27.72
C LEU A 395 -13.61 0.61 29.08
N LEU A 396 -13.23 -0.67 29.11
CA LEU A 396 -13.26 -1.52 30.31
C LEU A 396 -12.44 -0.98 31.49
N ASN A 397 -11.42 -0.16 31.23
CA ASN A 397 -10.64 0.56 32.25
C ASN A 397 -11.35 1.81 32.82
N GLY A 398 -12.61 2.05 32.45
CA GLY A 398 -13.41 3.21 32.84
C GLY A 398 -13.19 4.47 32.01
N GLN A 399 -12.23 4.49 31.08
CA GLN A 399 -11.86 5.66 30.28
C GLN A 399 -12.98 6.04 29.29
N PRO A 400 -13.47 7.29 29.31
CA PRO A 400 -14.44 7.77 28.33
C PRO A 400 -13.76 8.05 26.99
N ILE A 401 -14.41 7.64 25.90
CA ILE A 401 -13.93 7.77 24.52
C ILE A 401 -15.01 8.37 23.61
N ALA A 402 -14.58 8.92 22.48
CA ALA A 402 -15.45 9.24 21.35
C ALA A 402 -15.06 8.33 20.17
N VAL A 403 -16.04 7.70 19.51
CA VAL A 403 -15.82 6.71 18.45
C VAL A 403 -16.47 7.22 17.17
N LYS A 404 -15.66 7.69 16.22
CA LYS A 404 -16.10 8.10 14.88
C LYS A 404 -16.18 6.84 14.00
N ARG A 405 -17.41 6.41 13.69
CA ARG A 405 -17.72 5.29 12.78
C ARG A 405 -17.95 5.87 11.39
N LEU A 406 -16.97 5.71 10.50
CA LEU A 406 -16.99 6.29 9.17
C LEU A 406 -18.03 5.60 8.26
N SER A 407 -18.50 6.32 7.25
CA SER A 407 -19.59 5.83 6.38
C SER A 407 -19.11 4.74 5.40
N LYS A 408 -19.88 3.64 5.30
CA LYS A 408 -19.54 2.48 4.45
C LYS A 408 -19.71 2.73 2.96
N ASN A 409 -20.66 3.58 2.57
CA ASN A 409 -21.22 3.63 1.22
C ASN A 409 -20.35 4.44 0.22
N SER A 410 -19.06 4.65 0.49
CA SER A 410 -18.18 5.40 -0.39
C SER A 410 -16.69 5.09 -0.18
N GLY A 411 -15.91 5.15 -1.26
CA GLY A 411 -14.43 5.18 -1.20
C GLY A 411 -13.85 6.49 -0.65
N GLN A 412 -14.66 7.28 0.07
CA GLN A 412 -14.24 8.47 0.80
C GLN A 412 -13.93 8.11 2.26
N GLY A 413 -14.74 7.27 2.91
CA GLY A 413 -14.47 6.80 4.28
C GLY A 413 -13.12 6.08 4.43
N ASP A 414 -12.73 5.24 3.47
CA ASP A 414 -11.40 4.62 3.43
C ASP A 414 -10.24 5.62 3.28
N ARG A 415 -10.48 6.78 2.66
CA ARG A 415 -9.48 7.84 2.49
C ARG A 415 -9.35 8.70 3.75
N GLU A 416 -10.47 9.04 4.37
CA GLU A 416 -10.51 9.75 5.65
C GLU A 416 -9.91 8.90 6.76
N PHE A 417 -10.22 7.60 6.81
CA PHE A 417 -9.57 6.64 7.71
C PHE A 417 -8.04 6.64 7.54
N LYS A 418 -7.56 6.52 6.30
CA LYS A 418 -6.11 6.54 6.01
C LYS A 418 -5.47 7.88 6.37
N ASN A 419 -6.13 9.01 6.12
CA ASN A 419 -5.64 10.33 6.53
C ASN A 419 -5.56 10.45 8.05
N GLU A 420 -6.64 10.14 8.78
CA GLU A 420 -6.70 10.30 10.23
C GLU A 420 -5.74 9.34 10.96
N VAL A 421 -5.60 8.09 10.51
CA VAL A 421 -4.62 7.14 11.07
C VAL A 421 -3.18 7.55 10.75
N MET A 422 -2.84 7.85 9.48
CA MET A 422 -1.46 8.17 9.10
C MET A 422 -0.97 9.52 9.63
N LEU A 423 -1.87 10.50 9.80
CA LEU A 423 -1.50 11.85 10.23
C LEU A 423 -1.66 12.04 11.74
N VAL A 424 -2.81 11.66 12.32
CA VAL A 424 -3.14 12.05 13.72
C VAL A 424 -2.52 11.12 14.76
N ALA A 425 -2.21 9.86 14.42
CA ALA A 425 -1.52 8.96 15.34
C ALA A 425 -0.15 9.49 15.81
N GLN A 426 0.50 10.32 15.00
CA GLN A 426 1.79 10.95 15.32
C GLN A 426 1.67 12.34 15.99
N LEU A 427 0.46 12.87 16.21
CA LEU A 427 0.24 14.21 16.75
C LEU A 427 -0.13 14.18 18.24
N GLN A 428 0.67 14.88 19.05
CA GLN A 428 0.41 15.01 20.48
C GLN A 428 0.62 16.46 20.95
N HIS A 429 -0.44 17.25 20.93
CA HIS A 429 -0.42 18.63 21.44
C HIS A 429 -1.70 18.97 22.23
N ARG A 430 -1.56 19.84 23.24
CA ARG A 430 -2.63 20.13 24.22
C ARG A 430 -3.90 20.73 23.58
N ASN A 431 -3.74 21.46 22.47
CA ASN A 431 -4.82 22.12 21.74
C ASN A 431 -5.29 21.35 20.48
N LEU A 432 -4.99 20.04 20.39
CA LEU A 432 -5.61 19.12 19.43
C LEU A 432 -6.40 18.03 20.18
N VAL A 433 -7.35 17.36 19.53
CA VAL A 433 -7.97 16.13 20.05
C VAL A 433 -7.07 14.93 19.75
N ARG A 434 -6.69 14.18 20.78
CA ARG A 434 -5.79 13.02 20.66
C ARG A 434 -6.54 11.79 20.14
N LEU A 435 -6.05 11.23 19.04
CA LEU A 435 -6.38 9.87 18.60
C LEU A 435 -5.81 8.88 19.63
N LEU A 436 -6.67 8.02 20.17
CA LEU A 436 -6.32 6.94 21.10
C LEU A 436 -6.10 5.61 20.38
N GLY A 437 -6.62 5.48 19.17
CA GLY A 437 -6.44 4.30 18.32
C GLY A 437 -7.48 4.17 17.23
N PHE A 438 -7.47 3.03 16.54
CA PHE A 438 -8.40 2.72 15.45
C PHE A 438 -8.90 1.26 15.53
N CYS A 439 -9.96 0.94 14.81
CA CYS A 439 -10.41 -0.43 14.58
C CYS A 439 -10.72 -0.64 13.10
N LEU A 440 -10.22 -1.75 12.55
CA LEU A 440 -10.37 -2.17 11.17
C LEU A 440 -10.87 -3.63 11.15
N LYS A 441 -12.14 -3.86 10.78
CA LYS A 441 -12.73 -5.21 10.70
C LYS A 441 -13.71 -5.30 9.54
N ALA A 442 -13.34 -6.05 8.49
CA ALA A 442 -14.07 -6.11 7.22
C ALA A 442 -14.36 -4.69 6.65
N GLU A 443 -15.61 -4.25 6.64
CA GLU A 443 -16.03 -2.91 6.18
C GLU A 443 -16.02 -1.84 7.28
N GLU A 444 -15.86 -2.23 8.55
CA GLU A 444 -15.87 -1.27 9.66
C GLU A 444 -14.57 -0.46 9.68
N ARG A 445 -14.72 0.84 9.90
CA ARG A 445 -13.67 1.86 9.99
C ARG A 445 -13.99 2.75 11.18
N LEU A 446 -13.38 2.45 12.33
CA LEU A 446 -13.62 3.20 13.57
C LEU A 446 -12.35 3.94 13.98
N LEU A 447 -12.50 5.20 14.36
CA LEU A 447 -11.44 6.02 14.94
C LEU A 447 -11.82 6.35 16.39
N ILE A 448 -10.94 6.04 17.34
CA ILE A 448 -11.17 6.17 18.77
C ILE A 448 -10.39 7.38 19.26
N TYR A 449 -11.10 8.39 19.74
CA TYR A 449 -10.59 9.67 20.24
C TYR A 449 -10.83 9.81 21.75
N GLU A 450 -10.09 10.71 22.39
CA GLU A 450 -10.41 11.13 23.76
C GLU A 450 -11.80 11.81 23.81
N TYR A 451 -12.61 11.50 24.82
CA TYR A 451 -13.89 12.17 24.98
C TYR A 451 -13.69 13.59 25.51
N VAL A 452 -14.10 14.59 24.71
CA VAL A 452 -14.05 16.01 25.06
C VAL A 452 -15.45 16.45 25.51
N PRO A 453 -15.63 16.91 26.77
CA PRO A 453 -16.96 16.95 27.38
C PRO A 453 -17.84 18.16 27.04
N ASN A 454 -17.27 19.34 26.78
CA ASN A 454 -18.05 20.57 26.57
C ASN A 454 -18.36 20.78 25.07
N THR A 455 -18.70 19.70 24.35
CA THR A 455 -19.07 19.68 22.92
C THR A 455 -18.14 20.53 22.02
N SER A 456 -18.65 21.03 20.88
CA SER A 456 -17.97 21.95 19.96
C SER A 456 -18.33 23.42 20.19
N LEU A 457 -17.43 24.32 19.79
CA LEU A 457 -17.48 25.76 20.05
C LEU A 457 -18.66 26.48 19.35
N ASP A 458 -19.15 25.94 18.24
CA ASP A 458 -20.35 26.43 17.56
C ASP A 458 -21.60 26.38 18.46
N HIS A 459 -21.76 25.35 19.29
CA HIS A 459 -22.81 25.30 20.31
C HIS A 459 -22.70 26.39 21.39
N PHE A 460 -21.57 27.08 21.52
CA PHE A 460 -21.42 28.21 22.45
C PHE A 460 -21.53 29.58 21.76
N ILE A 461 -21.26 29.64 20.46
CA ILE A 461 -21.36 30.87 19.65
C ILE A 461 -22.76 31.07 19.06
N PHE A 462 -23.50 29.99 18.77
CA PHE A 462 -24.79 30.07 18.06
C PHE A 462 -26.01 29.63 18.89
N ASP A 463 -25.82 29.01 20.06
CA ASP A 463 -26.91 28.76 21.01
C ASP A 463 -27.01 29.94 22.01
N PRO A 464 -28.13 30.70 22.03
CA PRO A 464 -28.31 31.82 22.96
C PRO A 464 -28.16 31.43 24.44
N ASN A 465 -28.45 30.17 24.80
CA ASN A 465 -28.42 29.70 26.20
C ASN A 465 -26.99 29.42 26.70
N ASN A 466 -26.07 29.07 25.80
CA ASN A 466 -24.68 28.77 26.15
C ASN A 466 -23.78 30.02 26.11
N HIS A 467 -24.25 31.08 25.45
CA HIS A 467 -23.50 32.30 25.15
C HIS A 467 -22.96 33.04 26.40
N GLU A 468 -23.62 32.88 27.56
CA GLU A 468 -23.17 33.43 28.85
C GLU A 468 -21.85 32.81 29.36
N HIS A 469 -21.45 31.64 28.84
CA HIS A 469 -20.21 30.96 29.20
C HIS A 469 -18.99 31.41 28.36
N LEU A 470 -19.19 32.34 27.42
CA LEU A 470 -18.13 32.93 26.58
C LEU A 470 -17.88 34.40 26.98
N ASP A 471 -17.33 34.59 28.18
CA ASP A 471 -16.75 35.88 28.55
C ASP A 471 -15.48 36.20 27.73
N TRP A 472 -15.03 37.46 27.76
CA TRP A 472 -13.90 37.88 26.93
C TRP A 472 -12.58 37.19 27.29
N GLU A 473 -12.36 36.84 28.56
CA GLU A 473 -11.18 36.08 28.98
C GLU A 473 -11.19 34.66 28.39
N THR A 474 -12.33 33.98 28.45
CA THR A 474 -12.55 32.66 27.84
C THR A 474 -12.41 32.72 26.32
N CYS A 475 -12.98 33.75 25.67
CA CYS A 475 -12.82 33.97 24.22
C CYS A 475 -11.35 34.16 23.83
N TYR A 476 -10.61 35.01 24.53
CA TYR A 476 -9.19 35.24 24.27
C TYR A 476 -8.34 33.98 24.50
N LYS A 477 -8.64 33.23 25.58
CA LYS A 477 -8.03 31.93 25.89
C LYS A 477 -8.28 30.90 24.79
N ILE A 478 -9.49 30.88 24.22
CA ILE A 478 -9.87 30.03 23.08
C ILE A 478 -9.11 30.44 21.81
N ILE A 479 -9.12 31.73 21.44
CA ILE A 479 -8.39 32.24 20.27
C ILE A 479 -6.89 31.88 20.36
N GLY A 480 -6.26 32.14 21.51
CA GLY A 480 -4.86 31.79 21.74
C GLY A 480 -4.59 30.28 21.75
N GLY A 481 -5.56 29.46 22.16
CA GLY A 481 -5.46 28.00 22.12
C GLY A 481 -5.55 27.44 20.70
N ILE A 482 -6.49 27.94 19.89
CA ILE A 482 -6.62 27.60 18.47
C ILE A 482 -5.34 28.00 17.73
N ALA A 483 -4.84 29.23 17.94
CA ALA A 483 -3.60 29.71 17.33
C ALA A 483 -2.38 28.83 17.65
N ARG A 484 -2.22 28.37 18.91
CA ARG A 484 -1.18 27.39 19.28
C ARG A 484 -1.40 26.02 18.65
N GLY A 485 -2.64 25.58 18.47
CA GLY A 485 -2.95 24.34 17.76
C GLY A 485 -2.52 24.39 16.28
N ILE A 486 -2.80 25.51 15.61
CA ILE A 486 -2.43 25.75 14.21
C ILE A 486 -0.90 25.90 14.05
N LEU A 487 -0.25 26.70 14.91
CA LEU A 487 1.20 26.88 14.89
C LEU A 487 1.92 25.53 15.04
N TYR A 488 1.46 24.69 15.98
CA TYR A 488 2.00 23.36 16.16
C TYR A 488 1.90 22.52 14.88
N LEU A 489 0.74 22.52 14.21
CA LEU A 489 0.54 21.78 12.95
C LEU A 489 1.36 22.36 11.78
N HIS A 490 1.61 23.67 11.76
CA HIS A 490 2.23 24.36 10.63
C HIS A 490 3.76 24.48 10.72
N GLU A 491 4.33 24.47 11.94
CA GLU A 491 5.75 24.79 12.18
C GLU A 491 6.41 23.89 13.25
N ASP A 492 5.77 23.58 14.39
CA ASP A 492 6.43 22.81 15.47
C ASP A 492 6.37 21.28 15.31
N SER A 493 5.44 20.73 14.51
CA SER A 493 5.32 19.28 14.29
C SER A 493 6.33 18.77 13.27
N ARG A 494 6.80 17.52 13.47
CA ARG A 494 7.76 16.81 12.57
C ARG A 494 7.37 16.85 11.09
N LEU A 495 6.07 16.93 10.82
CA LEU A 495 5.48 17.05 9.50
C LEU A 495 4.61 18.31 9.49
N ARG A 496 4.69 19.10 8.42
CA ARG A 496 3.87 20.29 8.23
C ARG A 496 2.49 19.88 7.72
N ILE A 497 1.45 20.15 8.49
CA ILE A 497 0.08 19.67 8.25
C ILE A 497 -0.88 20.85 8.17
N ILE A 498 -1.65 20.92 7.07
CA ILE A 498 -2.74 21.90 6.90
C ILE A 498 -4.06 21.20 7.14
N HIS A 499 -4.90 21.75 8.04
CA HIS A 499 -6.14 21.11 8.51
C HIS A 499 -7.24 21.03 7.44
N HIS A 500 -7.32 22.03 6.57
CA HIS A 500 -8.37 22.29 5.55
C HIS A 500 -9.82 22.44 6.06
N ASP A 501 -10.23 21.83 7.16
CA ASP A 501 -11.59 21.95 7.72
C ASP A 501 -11.59 22.63 9.09
N LEU A 502 -11.03 23.83 9.18
CA LEU A 502 -10.97 24.59 10.43
C LEU A 502 -12.20 25.50 10.57
N LYS A 503 -13.14 25.07 11.40
CA LYS A 503 -14.44 25.73 11.66
C LYS A 503 -14.86 25.55 13.12
N ALA A 504 -15.84 26.32 13.59
CA ALA A 504 -16.27 26.30 14.99
C ALA A 504 -16.76 24.91 15.47
N SER A 505 -17.45 24.13 14.62
CA SER A 505 -17.87 22.75 14.95
C SER A 505 -16.69 21.76 15.07
N ASN A 506 -15.54 22.08 14.49
CA ASN A 506 -14.31 21.28 14.61
C ASN A 506 -13.37 21.78 15.72
N ILE A 507 -13.81 22.73 16.56
CA ILE A 507 -13.12 23.11 17.80
C ILE A 507 -13.90 22.55 18.98
N LEU A 508 -13.43 21.47 19.59
CA LEU A 508 -14.04 20.92 20.81
C LEU A 508 -13.52 21.64 22.06
N LEU A 509 -14.35 21.77 23.09
CA LEU A 509 -13.97 22.43 24.35
C LEU A 509 -13.82 21.41 25.48
N ASP A 510 -12.67 21.44 26.18
CA ASP A 510 -12.48 20.62 27.37
C ASP A 510 -13.26 21.18 28.57
N LYS A 511 -13.29 20.42 29.68
CA LYS A 511 -13.97 20.79 30.95
C LYS A 511 -13.47 22.09 31.61
N TYR A 512 -12.43 22.73 31.05
CA TYR A 512 -11.89 24.02 31.49
C TYR A 512 -11.97 25.08 30.37
N MET A 513 -12.79 24.87 29.35
CA MET A 513 -12.92 25.73 28.16
C MET A 513 -11.59 25.91 27.40
N ASN A 514 -10.68 24.93 27.43
CA ASN A 514 -9.54 24.90 26.52
C ASN A 514 -9.98 24.32 25.16
N PRO A 515 -9.63 24.96 24.03
CA PRO A 515 -9.97 24.45 22.70
C PRO A 515 -9.07 23.28 22.28
N LYS A 516 -9.65 22.34 21.55
CA LYS A 516 -8.99 21.21 20.90
C LYS A 516 -9.48 21.10 19.46
N ILE A 517 -8.57 21.28 18.49
CA ILE A 517 -8.86 21.11 17.06
C ILE A 517 -9.12 19.62 16.77
N ALA A 518 -10.18 19.34 16.01
CA ALA A 518 -10.71 18.01 15.72
C ALA A 518 -11.06 17.82 14.23
N ASP A 519 -11.35 16.58 13.83
CA ASP A 519 -11.74 16.15 12.48
C ASP A 519 -10.70 16.44 11.37
N PHE A 520 -9.65 15.63 11.37
CA PHE A 520 -8.54 15.71 10.43
C PHE A 520 -8.78 14.94 9.11
N GLY A 521 -10.01 14.48 8.83
CA GLY A 521 -10.31 13.65 7.64
C GLY A 521 -9.91 14.31 6.31
N MET A 522 -9.87 15.64 6.26
CA MET A 522 -9.45 16.44 5.10
C MET A 522 -8.05 17.08 5.22
N ALA A 523 -7.35 16.86 6.34
CA ALA A 523 -6.01 17.38 6.56
C ALA A 523 -5.00 16.80 5.55
N ARG A 524 -3.92 17.53 5.26
CA ARG A 524 -2.83 17.04 4.40
C ARG A 524 -1.46 17.50 4.85
N LEU A 525 -0.47 16.68 4.52
CA LEU A 525 0.93 17.04 4.51
C LEU A 525 1.21 18.12 3.46
N PHE A 526 2.03 19.09 3.84
CA PHE A 526 2.75 20.00 2.97
C PHE A 526 4.25 19.72 3.13
N VAL A 527 5.04 19.90 2.07
CA VAL A 527 6.51 19.86 2.21
C VAL A 527 6.96 21.11 2.98
N ILE A 528 8.02 21.02 3.78
CA ILE A 528 8.48 22.13 4.65
C ILE A 528 8.69 23.41 3.82
N ASP A 529 9.38 23.31 2.69
CA ASP A 529 9.67 24.42 1.76
C ASP A 529 8.45 24.89 0.92
N GLN A 530 7.30 24.24 1.04
CA GLN A 530 6.12 24.54 0.23
C GLN A 530 5.33 25.72 0.80
N THR A 531 5.40 26.87 0.14
CA THR A 531 4.67 28.09 0.56
C THR A 531 3.21 28.13 0.11
N GLN A 532 2.85 27.39 -0.95
CA GLN A 532 1.49 27.34 -1.51
C GLN A 532 1.16 25.92 -2.02
N GLY A 533 -0.11 25.53 -1.95
CA GLY A 533 -0.58 24.24 -2.44
C GLY A 533 -2.04 24.34 -2.88
N HIS A 534 -2.37 23.69 -4.00
CA HIS A 534 -3.70 23.76 -4.60
C HIS A 534 -4.42 22.41 -4.53
N THR A 535 -5.72 22.44 -4.28
CA THR A 535 -6.60 21.25 -4.32
C THR A 535 -7.60 21.36 -5.46
N ARG A 536 -7.86 20.24 -6.16
CA ARG A 536 -8.93 20.13 -7.17
C ARG A 536 -10.32 19.93 -6.59
N THR A 537 -10.38 19.56 -5.32
CA THR A 537 -11.61 19.40 -4.56
C THR A 537 -11.67 20.56 -3.59
N VAL A 538 -12.67 21.42 -3.71
CA VAL A 538 -13.03 22.34 -2.61
C VAL A 538 -13.35 21.45 -1.41
N ARG A 539 -12.67 21.69 -0.30
CA ARG A 539 -12.70 20.94 0.94
C ARG A 539 -12.42 21.91 2.08
N GLY A 540 -13.08 21.69 3.20
CA GLY A 540 -13.45 22.76 4.13
C GLY A 540 -14.96 22.97 4.07
N THR A 541 -15.47 23.86 4.92
CA THR A 541 -16.90 24.23 5.03
C THR A 541 -17.02 25.74 5.12
#